data_AF-A0A368KEY3-F1
#
_entry.id   AF-A0A368KEY3-F1
#
_cell.length_a   1.000
_cell.length_b   1.000
_cell.length_c   1.000
_cell.angle_alpha   90.00
_cell.angle_beta   90.00
_cell.angle_gamma   90.00
#
_symmetry.space_group_name_H-M   'P 1'
#
loop_
_entity.id
_entity.type
_entity.pdbx_description
1 polymer ?
#
loop_
_entity_poly.entity_id
_entity_poly.type
_entity_poly.pdbx_seq_one_letter_code
_entity_poly.pdbx_strand_id
1 'polypeptide(L)'
;MHLELPKVRLESFKDFAKHYLMIVLSILTALGLEAWIEHAHHVHAAEVASLRIDAEIRSNLDAIDSSLTQDARQVKRLAAIRDSLIQDFKAHAPEAIIAQHIQSQVSAGNFNLNLNWPTLRHEAWDVAVADQSASWIDRERIQRYSAVYANQRDVGIGLSTNLALAMDGPRMIDTLTDL
;
A
#
# COMPACT_ATOMS: atom_id res chain seq x y z
N MET A 1 36.99 55.59 15.12
CA MET A 1 36.35 54.64 16.05
C MET A 1 37.45 53.94 16.83
N HIS A 2 37.49 54.12 18.15
CA HIS A 2 38.48 53.50 19.02
C HIS A 2 38.10 52.02 19.21
N LEU A 3 38.92 51.11 18.67
CA LEU A 3 38.79 49.68 18.90
C LEU A 3 39.51 49.35 20.21
N GLU A 4 38.77 49.38 21.31
CA GLU A 4 39.23 48.80 22.58
C GLU A 4 39.14 47.27 22.47
N LEU A 5 40.24 46.65 22.06
CA LEU A 5 40.44 45.21 22.23
C LEU A 5 40.58 44.93 23.73
N PRO A 6 39.72 44.10 24.35
CA PRO A 6 39.88 43.75 25.74
C PRO A 6 41.18 42.95 25.89
N LYS A 7 42.18 43.57 26.53
CA LYS A 7 43.41 42.92 26.97
C LYS A 7 43.08 41.99 28.13
N VAL A 8 42.53 40.82 27.83
CA VAL A 8 42.48 39.73 28.80
C VAL A 8 43.90 39.18 28.91
N ARG A 9 44.63 39.57 29.96
CA ARG A 9 45.91 38.95 30.30
C ARG A 9 45.62 37.50 30.69
N LEU A 10 46.11 36.55 29.90
CA LEU A 10 46.11 35.13 30.23
C LEU A 10 47.17 34.90 31.34
N GLU A 11 46.82 35.11 32.60
CA GLU A 11 47.75 34.96 33.73
C GLU A 11 48.00 33.50 34.15
N SER A 12 47.30 32.51 33.59
CA SER A 12 47.57 31.09 33.89
C SER A 12 46.95 30.13 32.88
N PHE A 13 47.66 29.04 32.55
CA PHE A 13 47.13 27.91 31.76
C PHE A 13 45.84 27.33 32.37
N LYS A 14 45.68 27.41 33.69
CA LYS A 14 44.48 26.99 34.42
C LYS A 14 43.25 27.84 34.06
N ASP A 15 43.46 29.13 33.81
CA ASP A 15 42.38 30.06 33.44
C ASP A 15 41.97 29.89 31.97
N PHE A 16 42.95 29.63 31.09
CA PHE A 16 42.67 29.21 29.72
C PHE A 16 41.87 27.90 29.67
N ALA A 17 42.28 26.89 30.45
CA ALA A 17 41.56 25.62 30.54
C ALA A 17 40.13 25.79 31.05
N LYS A 18 39.88 26.67 32.04
CA LYS A 18 38.52 26.99 32.50
C LYS A 18 37.66 27.63 31.41
N HIS A 19 38.18 28.64 30.71
CA HIS A 19 37.43 29.32 29.65
C HIS A 19 37.16 28.38 28.48
N TYR A 20 38.15 27.58 28.08
CA TYR A 20 37.99 26.56 27.05
C TYR A 20 36.95 25.52 27.46
N LEU A 21 37.01 25.01 28.70
CA LEU A 21 36.02 24.06 29.23
C LEU A 21 34.61 24.67 29.24
N MET A 22 34.47 25.95 29.62
CA MET A 22 33.18 26.64 29.60
C MET A 22 32.58 26.69 28.18
N ILE A 23 33.39 27.03 27.18
CA ILE A 23 32.95 27.08 25.77
C ILE A 23 32.60 25.68 25.27
N VAL A 24 33.45 24.68 25.53
CA VAL A 24 33.22 23.30 25.10
C VAL A 24 31.96 22.73 25.75
N LEU A 25 31.77 22.92 27.06
CA LEU A 25 30.56 22.47 27.75
C LEU A 25 29.31 23.20 27.22
N SER A 26 29.41 24.49 26.92
CA SER A 26 28.30 25.24 26.33
C SER A 26 27.90 24.69 24.96
N ILE A 27 28.86 24.40 24.08
CA ILE A 27 28.58 23.85 22.74
C ILE A 27 28.10 22.40 22.82
N LEU A 28 28.73 21.57 23.65
CA LEU A 28 28.31 20.17 23.84
C LEU A 28 26.91 20.06 24.43
N THR A 29 26.54 20.96 25.34
CA THR A 29 25.20 20.97 25.92
C THR A 29 24.16 21.40 24.89
N ALA A 30 24.47 22.42 24.07
CA ALA A 30 23.58 22.87 23.01
C ALA A 30 23.35 21.76 21.96
N LEU A 31 24.43 21.16 21.45
CA LEU A 31 24.35 20.09 20.45
C LEU A 31 23.80 18.78 21.01
N GLY A 32 24.16 18.43 22.24
CA GLY A 32 23.73 17.17 22.88
C GLY A 32 22.23 17.17 23.18
N LEU A 33 21.67 18.31 23.57
CA LEU A 33 20.24 18.43 23.84
C LEU A 33 19.42 18.39 22.55
N GLU A 34 19.89 19.06 21.49
CA GLU A 34 19.27 19.03 20.16
C GLU A 34 19.28 17.61 19.58
N ALA A 35 20.43 16.94 19.60
CA ALA A 35 20.56 15.56 19.12
C ALA A 35 19.68 14.57 19.89
N TRP A 36 19.51 14.76 21.20
CA TRP A 36 18.61 13.91 21.98
C TRP A 36 17.15 14.15 21.60
N ILE A 37 16.69 15.41 21.60
CA ILE A 37 15.29 15.74 21.25
C ILE A 37 14.97 15.24 19.85
N GLU A 38 15.88 15.45 18.90
CA GLU A 38 15.74 14.99 17.53
C GLU A 38 15.67 13.45 17.45
N HIS A 39 16.54 12.73 18.17
CA HIS A 39 16.49 11.28 18.23
C HIS A 39 15.16 10.75 18.81
N ALA A 40 14.67 11.35 19.89
CA ALA A 40 13.39 10.97 20.49
C ALA A 40 12.22 11.23 19.54
N HIS A 41 12.26 12.36 18.82
CA HIS A 41 11.24 12.70 17.83
C HIS A 41 11.24 11.71 16.65
N HIS A 42 12.43 11.38 16.13
CA HIS A 42 12.57 10.43 15.02
C HIS A 42 12.13 9.02 15.40
N VAL A 43 12.45 8.55 16.61
CA VAL A 43 11.98 7.24 17.11
C VAL A 43 10.47 7.21 17.21
N HIS A 44 9.85 8.26 17.77
CA HIS A 44 8.40 8.33 17.89
C HIS A 44 7.71 8.44 16.51
N ALA A 45 8.27 9.24 15.61
CA ALA A 45 7.77 9.37 14.24
C ALA A 45 7.83 8.03 13.49
N ALA A 46 8.94 7.28 13.62
CA ALA A 46 9.09 5.95 13.03
C ALA A 46 8.08 4.94 13.60
N GLU A 47 7.84 4.97 14.92
CA GLU A 47 6.87 4.08 15.58
C GLU A 47 5.43 4.39 15.13
N VAL A 48 5.03 5.66 15.13
CA VAL A 48 3.69 6.08 14.68
C VAL A 48 3.49 5.75 13.19
N ALA A 49 4.49 5.99 12.34
CA ALA A 49 4.42 5.63 10.92
C ALA A 49 4.28 4.12 10.73
N SER A 50 5.07 3.32 11.45
CA SER A 50 5.00 1.86 11.40
C SER A 50 3.63 1.34 11.83
N LEU A 51 3.06 1.87 12.91
CA LEU A 51 1.72 1.48 13.39
C LEU A 51 0.62 1.80 12.36
N ARG A 52 0.70 2.96 11.70
CA ARG A 52 -0.24 3.35 10.65
C ARG A 52 -0.13 2.46 9.42
N ILE A 53 1.10 2.16 8.98
CA ILE A 53 1.35 1.26 7.84
C ILE A 53 0.84 -0.15 8.16
N ASP A 54 1.13 -0.68 9.36
CA ASP A 54 0.67 -2.00 9.77
C ASP A 54 -0.87 -2.09 9.81
N ALA A 55 -1.53 -1.04 10.31
CA ALA A 55 -2.99 -0.97 10.33
C ALA A 55 -3.59 -0.89 8.90
N GLU A 56 -2.97 -0.13 8.00
CA GLU A 56 -3.40 -0.03 6.61
C GLU A 56 -3.25 -1.37 5.88
N ILE A 57 -2.10 -2.04 6.01
CA ILE A 57 -1.85 -3.35 5.40
C ILE A 57 -2.89 -4.37 5.88
N ARG A 58 -3.18 -4.41 7.19
CA ARG A 58 -4.22 -5.29 7.73
C ARG A 58 -5.60 -5.00 7.16
N SER A 59 -5.99 -3.72 7.12
CA SER A 59 -7.27 -3.32 6.53
C SER A 59 -7.37 -3.68 5.04
N ASN A 60 -6.27 -3.57 4.30
CA ASN A 60 -6.23 -3.98 2.88
C ASN A 60 -6.38 -5.50 2.75
N LEU A 61 -5.71 -6.29 3.59
CA LEU A 61 -5.85 -7.75 3.60
C LEU A 61 -7.28 -8.18 3.91
N ASP A 62 -7.93 -7.57 4.90
CA ASP A 62 -9.32 -7.86 5.24
C ASP A 62 -10.28 -7.53 4.07
N ALA A 63 -10.02 -6.43 3.35
CA ALA A 63 -10.78 -6.06 2.16
C ALA A 63 -10.59 -7.07 1.00
N ILE A 64 -9.36 -7.57 0.80
CA ILE A 64 -9.06 -8.61 -0.19
C ILE A 64 -9.79 -9.91 0.17
N ASP A 65 -9.73 -10.36 1.42
CA ASP A 65 -10.36 -11.60 1.86
C ASP A 65 -11.89 -11.57 1.71
N SER A 66 -12.50 -10.42 2.07
CA SER A 66 -13.93 -10.16 1.85
C SER A 66 -14.30 -10.24 0.37
N SER A 67 -13.48 -9.63 -0.50
CA SER A 67 -13.69 -9.64 -1.96
C SER A 67 -13.54 -11.05 -2.53
N LEU A 68 -12.52 -11.79 -2.13
CA LEU A 68 -12.28 -13.17 -2.55
C LEU A 68 -13.42 -14.10 -2.13
N THR A 69 -13.97 -13.91 -0.93
CA THR A 69 -15.14 -14.66 -0.45
C THR A 69 -16.40 -14.33 -1.25
N GLN A 70 -16.59 -13.08 -1.67
CA GLN A 70 -17.67 -12.69 -2.57
C GLN A 70 -17.50 -13.27 -3.97
N ASP A 71 -16.30 -13.20 -4.53
CA ASP A 71 -15.96 -13.76 -5.85
C ASP A 71 -16.14 -15.27 -5.88
N ALA A 72 -15.72 -15.99 -4.82
CA ALA A 72 -15.94 -17.44 -4.71
C ALA A 72 -17.44 -17.81 -4.75
N ARG A 73 -18.31 -16.97 -4.19
CA ARG A 73 -19.78 -17.15 -4.30
C ARG A 73 -20.27 -16.83 -5.70
N GLN A 74 -19.73 -15.79 -6.34
CA GLN A 74 -20.05 -15.43 -7.72
C GLN A 74 -19.72 -16.58 -8.67
N VAL A 75 -18.49 -17.11 -8.59
CA VAL A 75 -18.01 -18.20 -9.44
C VAL A 75 -18.88 -19.45 -9.28
N LYS A 76 -19.30 -19.79 -8.06
CA LYS A 76 -20.23 -20.91 -7.83
C LYS A 76 -21.59 -20.69 -8.51
N ARG A 77 -22.13 -19.47 -8.47
CA ARG A 77 -23.38 -19.13 -9.17
C ARG A 77 -23.22 -19.26 -10.69
N LEU A 78 -22.14 -18.72 -11.24
CA LEU A 78 -21.85 -18.84 -12.68
C LEU A 78 -21.62 -20.29 -13.10
N ALA A 79 -20.93 -21.09 -12.29
CA ALA A 79 -20.73 -22.51 -12.56
C ALA A 79 -22.06 -23.27 -12.60
N ALA A 80 -22.99 -22.99 -11.69
CA ALA A 80 -24.32 -23.60 -11.70
C ALA A 80 -25.12 -23.25 -12.97
N ILE A 81 -25.06 -22.00 -13.43
CA ILE A 81 -25.68 -21.56 -14.69
C ILE A 81 -25.02 -22.26 -15.89
N ARG A 82 -23.69 -22.32 -15.92
CA ARG A 82 -22.95 -23.02 -16.97
C ARG A 82 -23.37 -24.49 -17.03
N ASP A 83 -23.42 -25.15 -15.89
CA ASP A 83 -23.74 -26.58 -15.82
C ASP A 83 -25.18 -26.85 -16.24
N SER A 84 -26.14 -25.97 -15.89
CA SER A 84 -27.52 -26.08 -16.38
C SER A 84 -27.62 -25.91 -17.89
N LEU A 85 -26.88 -24.95 -18.46
CA LEU A 85 -26.86 -24.75 -19.92
C LEU A 85 -26.22 -25.93 -20.64
N ILE A 86 -25.11 -26.47 -20.14
CA ILE A 86 -24.48 -27.67 -20.69
C ILE A 86 -25.46 -28.86 -20.66
N GLN A 87 -26.26 -29.00 -19.59
CA GLN A 87 -27.27 -30.03 -19.50
C GLN A 87 -28.39 -29.84 -20.53
N ASP A 88 -28.87 -28.61 -20.72
CA ASP A 88 -29.92 -28.30 -21.71
C ASP A 88 -29.43 -28.56 -23.15
N PHE A 89 -28.16 -28.25 -23.46
CA PHE A 89 -27.54 -28.58 -24.75
C PHE A 89 -27.40 -30.10 -24.95
N LYS A 90 -26.98 -30.84 -23.91
CA LYS A 90 -26.88 -32.31 -23.96
C LYS A 90 -28.24 -32.98 -24.13
N ALA A 91 -29.30 -32.40 -23.57
CA ALA A 91 -30.67 -32.89 -23.70
C ALA A 91 -31.31 -32.57 -25.07
N HIS A 92 -30.59 -31.88 -25.96
CA HIS A 92 -31.11 -31.35 -27.22
C HIS A 92 -32.41 -30.57 -27.02
N ALA A 93 -32.46 -29.78 -25.95
CA ALA A 93 -33.60 -28.93 -25.68
C ALA A 93 -33.81 -27.96 -26.85
N PRO A 94 -35.07 -27.66 -27.22
CA PRO A 94 -35.36 -26.67 -28.24
C PRO A 94 -34.75 -25.32 -27.89
N GLU A 95 -34.21 -24.61 -28.88
CA GLU A 95 -33.55 -23.32 -28.70
C GLU A 95 -34.42 -22.29 -27.97
N ALA A 96 -35.74 -22.31 -28.21
CA ALA A 96 -36.71 -21.46 -27.50
C ALA A 96 -36.77 -21.72 -25.99
N ILE A 97 -36.58 -22.98 -25.55
CA ILE A 97 -36.56 -23.36 -24.14
C ILE A 97 -35.25 -22.89 -23.51
N ILE A 98 -34.12 -23.07 -24.20
CA ILE A 98 -32.80 -22.60 -23.74
C ILE A 98 -32.80 -21.07 -23.57
N ALA A 99 -33.31 -20.34 -24.56
CA ALA A 99 -33.44 -18.89 -24.50
C ALA A 99 -34.33 -18.42 -23.34
N GLN A 100 -35.45 -19.10 -23.09
CA GLN A 100 -36.33 -18.81 -21.96
C GLN A 100 -35.66 -19.10 -20.61
N HIS A 101 -34.86 -20.16 -20.52
CA HIS A 101 -34.13 -20.54 -19.31
C HIS A 101 -33.00 -19.55 -19.00
N ILE A 102 -32.29 -19.06 -20.02
CA ILE A 102 -31.29 -17.99 -19.88
C ILE A 102 -31.97 -16.69 -19.42
N GLN A 103 -33.08 -16.32 -20.08
CA GLN A 103 -33.80 -15.08 -19.75
C GLN A 103 -34.32 -15.09 -18.31
N SER A 104 -34.79 -16.25 -17.81
CA SER A 104 -35.27 -16.38 -16.44
C SER A 104 -34.14 -16.30 -15.42
N GLN A 105 -32.97 -16.89 -15.70
CA GLN A 105 -31.76 -16.78 -14.86
C GLN A 105 -31.25 -15.33 -14.79
N VAL A 106 -31.25 -14.61 -15.90
CA VAL A 106 -30.87 -13.19 -15.97
C VAL A 106 -31.88 -12.32 -15.20
N SER A 107 -33.18 -12.53 -15.43
CA SER A 107 -34.25 -11.74 -14.81
C SER A 107 -34.39 -12.02 -13.30
N ALA A 108 -33.99 -13.21 -12.83
CA ALA A 108 -33.91 -13.55 -11.42
C ALA A 108 -32.74 -12.87 -10.68
N GLY A 109 -31.89 -12.11 -11.38
CA GLY A 109 -30.73 -11.45 -10.80
C GLY A 109 -29.55 -12.39 -10.52
N ASN A 110 -29.60 -13.64 -11.01
CA ASN A 110 -28.50 -14.61 -10.85
C ASN A 110 -27.32 -14.29 -11.77
N PHE A 111 -27.55 -13.49 -12.81
CA PHE A 111 -26.53 -13.02 -13.74
C PHE A 111 -26.09 -11.60 -13.38
N ASN A 112 -25.43 -11.46 -12.24
CA ASN A 112 -24.68 -10.25 -11.93
C ASN A 112 -23.19 -10.60 -12.03
N LEU A 113 -22.41 -9.82 -12.75
CA LEU A 113 -20.95 -9.93 -12.88
C LEU A 113 -20.28 -8.78 -12.11
N ASN A 114 -20.79 -8.47 -10.92
CA ASN A 114 -20.13 -7.51 -10.03
C ASN A 114 -18.83 -8.12 -9.50
N LEU A 115 -17.75 -7.97 -10.27
CA LEU A 115 -16.39 -8.18 -9.79
C LEU A 115 -16.13 -7.11 -8.73
N ASN A 116 -16.06 -7.53 -7.47
CA ASN A 116 -15.79 -6.61 -6.38
C ASN A 116 -14.28 -6.40 -6.30
N TRP A 117 -13.81 -5.23 -6.71
CA TRP A 117 -12.40 -4.88 -6.61
C TRP A 117 -12.10 -4.31 -5.23
N PRO A 118 -11.20 -4.92 -4.44
CA PRO A 118 -10.80 -4.34 -3.17
C PRO A 118 -10.09 -3.00 -3.42
N THR A 119 -10.46 -1.97 -2.67
CA THR A 119 -9.74 -0.69 -2.68
C THR A 119 -8.47 -0.84 -1.85
N LEU A 120 -7.33 -0.99 -2.51
CA LEU A 120 -6.05 -1.14 -1.85
C LEU A 120 -5.49 0.24 -1.53
N ARG A 121 -5.53 0.65 -0.26
CA ARG A 121 -5.06 1.97 0.21
C ARG A 121 -3.53 2.01 0.26
N HIS A 122 -2.97 3.21 0.09
CA HIS A 122 -1.52 3.46 0.14
C HIS A 122 -1.18 4.80 0.82
N GLU A 123 -2.13 5.40 1.52
CA GLU A 123 -2.02 6.75 2.08
C GLU A 123 -1.00 6.78 3.23
N ALA A 124 -1.01 5.75 4.09
CA ALA A 124 -0.08 5.65 5.21
C ALA A 124 1.37 5.57 4.72
N TRP A 125 1.62 4.85 3.63
CA TRP A 125 2.92 4.78 2.99
C TRP A 125 3.36 6.13 2.41
N ASP A 126 2.48 6.78 1.64
CA ASP A 126 2.80 8.06 1.00
C ASP A 126 3.08 9.16 2.02
N VAL A 127 2.31 9.21 3.11
CA VAL A 127 2.55 10.14 4.22
C VAL A 127 3.87 9.83 4.91
N ALA A 128 4.20 8.55 5.14
CA ALA A 128 5.45 8.17 5.78
C ALA A 128 6.68 8.55 4.94
N VAL A 129 6.58 8.44 3.62
CA VAL A 129 7.63 8.87 2.68
C VAL A 129 7.72 10.40 2.63
N ALA A 130 6.58 11.10 2.57
CA ALA A 130 6.54 12.56 2.47
C ALA A 130 7.09 13.26 3.72
N ASP A 131 6.75 12.76 4.90
CA ASP A 131 7.22 13.30 6.19
C ASP A 131 8.58 12.74 6.62
N GLN A 132 9.26 11.99 5.74
CA GLN A 132 10.57 11.36 5.97
C GLN A 132 10.65 10.38 7.14
N SER A 133 9.55 10.12 7.85
CA SER A 133 9.46 9.12 8.91
C SER A 133 9.86 7.71 8.44
N ALA A 134 9.64 7.40 7.15
CA ALA A 134 10.11 6.17 6.52
C ALA A 134 11.64 5.96 6.60
N SER A 135 12.44 7.03 6.66
CA SER A 135 13.90 6.94 6.76
C SER A 135 14.40 6.53 8.15
N TRP A 136 13.55 6.70 9.17
CA TRP A 136 13.84 6.38 10.57
C TRP A 136 13.28 5.02 11.00
N ILE A 137 12.49 4.37 10.14
CA ILE A 137 12.04 2.99 10.35
C ILE A 137 13.22 2.03 10.16
N ASP A 138 13.25 0.96 10.97
CA ASP A 138 14.25 -0.09 10.83
C ASP A 138 14.34 -0.65 9.40
N ARG A 139 15.57 -0.91 8.93
CA ARG A 139 15.85 -1.31 7.54
C ARG A 139 15.10 -2.58 7.14
N GLU A 140 14.94 -3.53 8.04
CA GLU A 140 14.25 -4.78 7.72
C GLU A 140 12.74 -4.56 7.56
N ARG A 141 12.15 -3.70 8.40
CA ARG A 141 10.73 -3.33 8.33
C ARG A 141 10.42 -2.54 7.07
N ILE A 142 11.22 -1.51 6.75
CA ILE A 142 10.96 -0.67 5.58
C ILE A 142 11.08 -1.47 4.27
N GLN A 143 12.01 -2.43 4.19
CA GLN A 143 12.11 -3.34 3.06
C GLN A 143 10.84 -4.19 2.90
N ARG A 144 10.34 -4.76 4.01
CA ARG A 144 9.09 -5.53 3.98
C ARG A 144 7.89 -4.68 3.55
N TYR A 145 7.72 -3.48 4.08
CA TYR A 145 6.65 -2.57 3.65
C TYR A 145 6.77 -2.21 2.17
N SER A 146 7.98 -1.86 1.71
CA SER A 146 8.20 -1.54 0.30
C SER A 146 7.83 -2.69 -0.64
N ALA A 147 8.12 -3.94 -0.24
CA ALA A 147 7.77 -5.12 -1.02
C ALA A 147 6.25 -5.33 -1.10
N VAL A 148 5.53 -5.11 0.00
CA VAL A 148 4.05 -5.21 0.04
C VAL A 148 3.42 -4.18 -0.89
N TYR A 149 3.82 -2.90 -0.80
CA TYR A 149 3.26 -1.85 -1.64
C TYR A 149 3.69 -1.95 -3.11
N ALA A 150 4.88 -2.49 -3.39
CA ALA A 150 5.29 -2.80 -4.76
C ALA A 150 4.38 -3.87 -5.38
N ASN A 151 4.15 -4.97 -4.65
CA ASN A 151 3.26 -6.05 -5.11
C ASN A 151 1.82 -5.53 -5.34
N GLN A 152 1.29 -4.72 -4.42
CA GLN A 152 -0.02 -4.08 -4.56
C GLN A 152 -0.14 -3.23 -5.85
N ARG A 153 0.92 -2.47 -6.19
CA ARG A 153 0.96 -1.67 -7.41
C ARG A 153 0.96 -2.56 -8.66
N ASP A 154 1.77 -3.61 -8.66
CA ASP A 154 1.89 -4.55 -9.78
C ASP A 154 0.56 -5.27 -10.04
N VAL A 155 -0.15 -5.66 -8.98
CA VAL A 155 -1.49 -6.25 -9.07
C VAL A 155 -2.48 -5.25 -9.71
N GLY A 156 -2.47 -3.99 -9.30
CA GLY A 156 -3.36 -2.97 -9.89
C GLY A 156 -3.12 -2.76 -11.40
N ILE A 157 -1.86 -2.72 -11.82
CA ILE A 157 -1.48 -2.57 -13.25
C ILE A 157 -1.85 -3.83 -14.05
N GLY A 158 -1.59 -5.02 -13.50
CA GLY A 158 -1.92 -6.28 -14.14
C GLY A 158 -3.43 -6.46 -14.34
N LEU A 159 -4.22 -6.11 -13.32
CA LEU A 159 -5.69 -6.23 -13.37
C LEU A 159 -6.31 -5.31 -14.42
N SER A 160 -5.88 -4.03 -14.48
CA SER A 160 -6.38 -3.09 -15.48
C SER A 160 -6.04 -3.51 -16.92
N THR A 161 -4.83 -4.01 -17.14
CA THR A 161 -4.37 -4.48 -18.46
C THR A 161 -5.15 -5.72 -18.92
N ASN A 162 -5.33 -6.70 -18.02
CA ASN A 162 -6.06 -7.93 -18.34
C ASN A 162 -7.56 -7.69 -18.54
N LEU A 163 -8.16 -6.74 -17.82
CA LEU A 163 -9.57 -6.39 -18.04
C LEU A 163 -9.79 -5.77 -19.42
N ALA A 164 -8.89 -4.89 -19.86
CA ALA A 164 -8.98 -4.30 -21.18
C ALA A 164 -8.97 -5.39 -22.27
N LEU A 165 -8.12 -6.41 -22.13
CA LEU A 165 -8.06 -7.55 -23.05
C LEU A 165 -9.32 -8.44 -23.00
N ALA A 166 -9.86 -8.70 -21.81
CA ALA A 166 -11.06 -9.53 -21.63
C ALA A 166 -12.36 -8.83 -22.09
N MET A 167 -12.43 -7.50 -21.97
CA MET A 167 -13.57 -6.71 -22.44
C MET A 167 -13.54 -6.45 -23.95
N ASP A 168 -12.37 -6.53 -24.59
CA ASP A 168 -12.20 -6.41 -26.04
C ASP A 168 -12.52 -7.75 -26.74
N GLY A 169 -13.74 -8.25 -26.47
CA GLY A 169 -14.28 -9.53 -26.94
C GLY A 169 -14.08 -9.86 -28.43
N PRO A 170 -14.07 -8.88 -29.36
CA PRO A 170 -13.76 -9.15 -30.77
C PRO A 170 -12.32 -9.68 -30.99
N ARG A 171 -11.32 -9.19 -30.27
CA ARG A 171 -9.91 -9.62 -30.45
C ARG A 171 -9.60 -10.97 -29.80
N MET A 172 -10.38 -11.33 -28.78
CA MET A 172 -10.27 -12.63 -28.11
C MET A 172 -10.77 -13.78 -28.99
N ILE A 173 -11.81 -13.54 -29.79
CA ILE A 173 -12.29 -14.51 -30.78
C ILE A 173 -11.24 -14.69 -31.87
N ASP A 174 -10.65 -13.61 -32.40
CA ASP A 174 -9.58 -13.72 -33.40
C ASP A 174 -8.39 -14.55 -32.91
N THR A 175 -7.93 -14.32 -31.67
CA THR A 175 -6.79 -15.10 -31.10
C THR A 175 -7.11 -16.55 -30.78
N LEU A 176 -8.37 -16.90 -30.51
CA LEU A 176 -8.81 -18.29 -30.31
C LEU A 176 -9.12 -19.01 -31.63
N THR A 177 -9.38 -18.28 -32.71
CA THR A 177 -9.67 -18.85 -34.03
C THR A 177 -8.41 -18.99 -34.89
N ASP A 178 -7.33 -18.29 -34.52
CA ASP A 178 -6.01 -18.31 -35.18
C ASP A 178 -4.99 -19.26 -34.52
N LEU A 179 -5.45 -20.13 -33.60
CA LEU A 179 -4.73 -21.26 -32.99
C LEU A 179 -5.30 -22.60 -33.49
#